data_AF-A0A8J5TPC3-F1
#
_entry.id   AF-A0A8J5TPC3-F1
#
_cell.length_a   1.000
_cell.length_b   1.000
_cell.length_c   1.000
_cell.angle_alpha   90.00
_cell.angle_beta   90.00
_cell.angle_gamma   90.00
#
_symmetry.space_group_name_H-M   'P 1'
#
loop_
_entity.id
_entity.type
_entity.pdbx_description
1 polymer ?
#
loop_
_entity_poly.entity_id
_entity_poly.type
_entity_poly.pdbx_seq_one_letter_code
_entity_poly.pdbx_strand_id
1 'polypeptide(L)'
;MYCDDFRSGGLGGGGGKFWALFSLPKAAERRTKDAISVFKKEYPNFRKDHQIGPTYIGTVESAFQMDGVDRPVDYATISSTNVLTGNVATVISKGVTLHRWFVDKARSQGFMDGNENRGRKTAGAVVAETFEGVDPRKWHKEACGKDRREILGDAMENLSIP
;
A
#
# COMPACT_ATOMS: atom_id res chain seq x y z
N MET A 1 6.16 22.00 -0.51
CA MET A 1 5.28 20.94 -1.04
C MET A 1 3.96 21.06 -0.29
N TYR A 2 2.83 21.30 -0.97
CA TYR A 2 1.52 21.39 -0.29
C TYR A 2 0.84 20.03 -0.34
N CYS A 3 0.59 19.43 0.83
CA CYS A 3 -0.19 18.22 0.98
C CYS A 3 -1.52 18.56 1.63
N ASP A 4 -2.60 18.26 0.92
CA ASP A 4 -3.94 18.36 1.45
C ASP A 4 -4.39 16.97 1.90
N ASP A 5 -5.13 16.93 3.01
CA ASP A 5 -5.74 15.71 3.50
C ASP A 5 -6.86 15.27 2.57
N PHE A 6 -6.72 14.09 1.94
CA PHE A 6 -7.83 13.49 1.22
C PHE A 6 -8.91 13.10 2.24
N ARG A 7 -10.03 13.83 2.23
CA ARG A 7 -11.29 13.40 2.86
C ARG A 7 -12.13 12.75 1.77
N SER A 8 -12.60 11.54 2.02
CA SER A 8 -13.57 10.83 1.18
C SER A 8 -14.90 11.59 1.17
N GLY A 9 -14.98 12.65 0.37
CA GLY A 9 -16.19 13.43 0.16
C GLY A 9 -16.96 12.93 -1.05
N GLY A 10 -18.22 12.53 -0.84
CA GLY A 10 -19.32 12.54 -1.80
C GLY A 10 -19.06 12.03 -3.22
N LEU A 11 -19.45 10.78 -3.46
CA LEU A 11 -19.55 10.17 -4.80
C LEU A 11 -20.56 10.95 -5.67
N GLY A 12 -20.06 11.84 -6.52
CA GLY A 12 -20.77 12.39 -7.67
C GLY A 12 -20.69 11.39 -8.84
N GLY A 13 -21.85 10.97 -9.34
CA GLY A 13 -21.99 9.91 -10.33
C GLY A 13 -21.29 10.19 -11.65
N GLY A 14 -20.50 9.21 -12.10
CA GLY A 14 -19.82 9.24 -13.39
C GLY A 14 -19.13 7.92 -13.72
N GLY A 15 -19.92 6.92 -14.13
CA GLY A 15 -19.59 5.92 -15.17
C GLY A 15 -18.24 5.19 -15.21
N GLY A 16 -17.40 5.24 -14.19
CA GLY A 16 -16.12 4.52 -14.11
C GLY A 16 -16.23 3.32 -13.18
N LYS A 17 -16.06 2.11 -13.71
CA LYS A 17 -16.16 0.80 -13.04
C LYS A 17 -15.58 0.78 -11.61
N PHE A 18 -16.46 0.98 -10.62
CA PHE A 18 -16.17 0.82 -9.19
C PHE A 18 -16.27 -0.67 -8.82
N TRP A 19 -15.29 -1.47 -9.24
CA TRP A 19 -15.10 -2.82 -8.68
C TRP A 19 -14.10 -2.75 -7.52
N ALA A 20 -14.49 -2.06 -6.46
CA ALA A 20 -13.87 -2.12 -5.14
C ALA A 20 -14.83 -2.80 -4.15
N LEU A 21 -15.31 -3.99 -4.51
CA LEU A 21 -15.79 -4.96 -3.54
C LEU A 21 -14.55 -5.75 -3.09
N PHE A 22 -13.92 -5.26 -2.01
CA PHE A 22 -13.08 -6.00 -1.05
C PHE A 22 -12.18 -7.14 -1.58
N SER A 23 -11.49 -6.95 -2.70
CA SER A 23 -10.41 -7.85 -3.12
C SER A 23 -9.07 -7.25 -2.72
N LEU A 24 -8.24 -8.06 -2.05
CA LEU A 24 -6.82 -7.79 -1.88
C LEU A 24 -6.21 -7.37 -3.22
N PRO A 25 -5.37 -6.32 -3.28
CA PRO A 25 -4.56 -6.11 -4.47
C PRO A 25 -3.82 -7.41 -4.81
N LYS A 26 -3.78 -7.79 -6.09
CA LYS A 26 -3.18 -9.07 -6.54
C LYS A 26 -1.76 -9.29 -6.00
N ALA A 27 -1.02 -8.20 -5.77
CA ALA A 27 0.31 -8.23 -5.18
C ALA A 27 0.30 -8.62 -3.69
N ALA A 28 -0.68 -8.15 -2.91
CA ALA A 28 -0.89 -8.53 -1.52
C ALA A 28 -1.32 -10.01 -1.40
N GLU A 29 -2.24 -10.44 -2.28
CA GLU A 29 -2.69 -11.83 -2.34
C GLU A 29 -1.53 -12.78 -2.66
N ARG A 30 -0.70 -12.43 -3.66
CA ARG A 30 0.49 -13.21 -4.01
C ARG A 30 1.46 -13.31 -2.84
N ARG A 31 1.82 -12.18 -2.20
CA ARG A 31 2.74 -12.18 -1.05
C ARG A 31 2.19 -13.01 0.10
N THR A 32 0.88 -12.96 0.33
CA THR A 32 0.22 -13.79 1.33
C THR A 32 0.38 -15.27 1.01
N LYS A 33 0.08 -15.69 -0.22
CA LYS A 33 0.25 -17.08 -0.68
C LYS A 33 1.70 -17.56 -0.55
N ASP A 34 2.65 -16.73 -0.95
CA ASP A 34 4.09 -17.02 -0.86
C ASP A 34 4.50 -17.19 0.61
N ALA A 35 4.07 -16.28 1.50
CA ALA A 35 4.35 -16.36 2.93
C ALA A 35 3.72 -17.59 3.61
N ILE A 36 2.48 -17.96 3.25
CA ILE A 36 1.84 -19.19 3.74
C ILE A 36 2.64 -20.42 3.28
N SER A 37 3.07 -20.44 2.02
CA SER A 37 3.85 -21.54 1.44
C SER A 37 5.18 -21.72 2.18
N VAL A 38 5.93 -20.63 2.38
CA VAL A 38 7.18 -20.63 3.15
C VAL A 38 6.94 -21.13 4.58
N PHE A 39 5.92 -20.59 5.26
CA PHE A 39 5.60 -21.00 6.63
C PHE A 39 5.29 -22.49 6.72
N LYS A 40 4.44 -23.03 5.84
CA LYS A 40 4.09 -24.46 5.85
C LYS A 40 5.29 -25.37 5.54
N LYS A 41 6.18 -24.93 4.64
CA LYS A 41 7.35 -25.69 4.22
C LYS A 41 8.45 -25.72 5.28
N GLU A 42 8.78 -24.57 5.84
CA GLU A 42 9.90 -24.43 6.78
C GLU A 42 9.51 -24.76 8.22
N TYR A 43 8.23 -24.62 8.56
CA TYR A 43 7.72 -24.71 9.94
C TYR A 43 6.50 -25.64 10.06
N PRO A 44 6.55 -26.89 9.56
CA PRO A 44 5.37 -27.76 9.45
C PRO A 44 4.73 -28.11 10.80
N ASN A 45 5.53 -28.22 11.88
CA ASN A 45 5.06 -28.57 13.22
C ASN A 45 5.10 -27.41 14.21
N PHE A 46 5.60 -26.24 13.81
CA PHE A 46 5.91 -25.11 14.70
C PHE A 46 4.74 -24.69 15.60
N ARG A 47 3.51 -24.74 15.09
CA ARG A 47 2.34 -24.43 15.92
C ARG A 47 2.05 -25.48 16.97
N LYS A 48 2.20 -26.76 16.63
CA LYS A 48 1.97 -27.88 17.56
C LYS A 48 3.06 -27.88 18.63
N ASP A 49 4.31 -27.68 18.21
CA ASP A 49 5.48 -27.71 19.08
C ASP A 49 5.51 -26.53 20.05
N HIS A 50 4.92 -25.38 19.67
CA HIS A 50 4.91 -24.16 20.47
C HIS A 50 3.53 -23.74 21.00
N GLN A 51 2.49 -24.57 20.81
CA GLN A 51 1.11 -24.28 21.21
C GLN A 51 0.60 -22.90 20.73
N ILE A 52 1.01 -22.51 19.52
CA ILE A 52 0.69 -21.18 18.97
C ILE A 52 -0.76 -21.16 18.50
N GLY A 53 -1.50 -20.14 18.95
CA GLY A 53 -2.87 -19.85 18.53
C GLY A 53 -3.00 -19.41 17.06
N PRO A 54 -4.05 -18.65 16.71
CA PRO A 54 -4.23 -18.14 15.35
C PRO A 54 -2.98 -17.38 14.87
N THR A 55 -2.46 -17.75 13.70
CA THR A 55 -1.34 -17.05 13.06
C THR A 55 -1.88 -16.23 11.91
N TYR A 56 -1.46 -14.96 11.88
CA TYR A 56 -1.88 -13.99 10.89
C TYR A 56 -0.69 -13.55 10.04
N ILE A 57 -0.93 -13.33 8.75
CA ILE A 57 0.03 -12.70 7.85
C ILE A 57 -0.48 -11.29 7.57
N GLY A 58 0.32 -10.30 7.95
CA GLY A 58 0.11 -8.91 7.59
C GLY A 58 0.77 -8.58 6.26
N THR A 59 0.03 -7.99 5.33
CA THR A 59 0.59 -7.43 4.08
C THR A 59 0.26 -5.96 3.97
N VAL A 60 1.26 -5.15 3.64
CA VAL A 60 1.10 -3.72 3.36
C VAL A 60 1.56 -3.45 1.94
N GLU A 61 0.63 -3.06 1.08
CA GLU A 61 0.94 -2.68 -0.30
C GLU A 61 0.71 -1.22 -0.53
N SER A 62 1.68 -0.56 -1.15
CA SER A 62 1.63 0.86 -1.50
C SER A 62 1.20 1.01 -2.95
N ALA A 63 0.33 1.98 -3.23
CA ALA A 63 -0.16 2.23 -4.58
C ALA A 63 -0.45 3.72 -4.78
N PHE A 64 -0.45 4.13 -6.06
CA PHE A 64 -0.82 5.48 -6.46
C PHE A 64 -2.15 5.45 -7.20
N GLN A 65 -3.13 6.21 -6.74
CA GLN A 65 -4.34 6.52 -7.51
C GLN A 65 -4.04 7.72 -8.40
N MET A 66 -4.06 7.52 -9.72
CA MET A 66 -3.83 8.58 -10.70
C MET A 66 -5.10 8.93 -11.49
N ASP A 67 -6.05 8.00 -11.56
CA ASP A 67 -7.29 8.16 -12.34
C ASP A 67 -8.44 8.66 -11.46
N GLY A 68 -9.25 9.56 -12.03
CA GLY A 68 -10.43 10.10 -11.36
C GLY A 68 -10.12 11.03 -10.17
N VAL A 69 -8.88 11.54 -10.07
CA VAL A 69 -8.45 12.48 -9.04
C VAL A 69 -7.66 13.64 -9.66
N ASP A 70 -7.88 14.86 -9.16
CA ASP A 70 -7.17 16.06 -9.64
C ASP A 70 -5.66 15.97 -9.37
N ARG A 71 -5.31 15.42 -8.20
CA ARG A 71 -3.94 15.20 -7.76
C ARG A 71 -3.74 13.71 -7.48
N PRO A 72 -2.63 13.10 -7.95
CA PRO A 72 -2.33 11.71 -7.64
C PRO A 72 -2.31 11.47 -6.13
N VAL A 73 -2.80 10.33 -5.67
CA VAL A 73 -2.87 10.00 -4.24
C VAL A 73 -2.02 8.77 -3.95
N ASP A 74 -1.03 8.88 -3.05
CA ASP A 74 -0.37 7.70 -2.47
C ASP A 74 -1.22 7.15 -1.34
N TYR A 75 -1.50 5.85 -1.38
CA TYR A 75 -2.21 5.16 -0.32
C TYR A 75 -1.60 3.77 -0.12
N ALA A 76 -1.96 3.13 0.99
CA ALA A 76 -1.62 1.75 1.23
C ALA A 76 -2.86 0.91 1.51
N THR A 77 -2.87 -0.32 1.02
CA THR A 77 -3.80 -1.35 1.50
C THR A 77 -3.08 -2.18 2.55
N ILE A 78 -3.73 -2.38 3.69
CA ILE A 78 -3.22 -3.19 4.79
C ILE A 78 -4.19 -4.36 4.96
N SER A 79 -3.66 -5.57 4.94
CA SER A 79 -4.47 -6.77 5.07
C SER A 79 -3.90 -7.70 6.12
N SER A 80 -4.79 -8.33 6.88
CA SER A 80 -4.49 -9.43 7.78
C SER A 80 -5.14 -10.69 7.24
N THR A 81 -4.36 -11.74 7.07
CA THR A 81 -4.86 -13.04 6.60
C THR A 81 -4.69 -14.09 7.69
N ASN A 82 -5.78 -14.71 8.11
CA ASN A 82 -5.74 -15.89 8.97
C ASN A 82 -5.21 -17.08 8.14
N VAL A 83 -4.05 -17.60 8.53
CA VAL A 83 -3.37 -18.65 7.77
C VAL A 83 -4.12 -19.98 7.76
N LEU A 84 -5.01 -20.23 8.74
CA LEU A 84 -5.80 -21.47 8.82
C LEU A 84 -7.06 -21.40 7.98
N THR A 85 -7.86 -20.36 8.19
CA THR A 85 -9.17 -20.24 7.55
C THR A 85 -9.05 -19.63 6.16
N GLY A 86 -7.94 -18.93 5.88
CA GLY A 86 -7.81 -18.11 4.68
C GLY A 86 -8.65 -16.82 4.74
N ASN A 87 -9.32 -16.53 5.87
CA ASN A 87 -10.09 -15.30 6.03
C ASN A 87 -9.15 -14.09 5.96
N VAL A 88 -9.61 -13.05 5.28
CA VAL A 88 -8.85 -11.82 5.08
C VAL A 88 -9.69 -10.64 5.56
N ALA A 89 -9.08 -9.77 6.36
CA ALA A 89 -9.56 -8.43 6.59
C ALA A 89 -8.62 -7.45 5.88
N THR A 90 -9.19 -6.40 5.26
CA THR A 90 -8.42 -5.38 4.54
C THR A 90 -8.94 -3.99 4.89
N VAL A 91 -8.01 -3.06 5.11
CA VAL A 91 -8.28 -1.62 5.24
C VAL A 91 -7.40 -0.84 4.26
N ILE A 92 -7.82 0.39 3.96
CA ILE A 92 -7.08 1.32 3.11
C ILE A 92 -6.65 2.49 3.99
N SER A 93 -5.37 2.87 3.90
CA SER A 93 -4.86 4.02 4.63
C SER A 93 -5.47 5.32 4.12
N LYS A 94 -5.41 6.35 4.96
CA LYS A 94 -5.61 7.71 4.46
C LYS A 94 -4.61 7.97 3.34
N GLY A 95 -5.10 8.48 2.22
CA GLY A 95 -4.27 8.83 1.08
C GLY A 95 -3.57 10.17 1.29
N VAL A 96 -2.37 10.32 0.74
CA VAL A 96 -1.61 11.57 0.68
C VAL A 96 -1.62 12.09 -0.74
N THR A 97 -2.15 13.30 -0.96
CA THR A 97 -2.11 13.92 -2.28
C THR A 97 -0.68 14.29 -2.64
N LEU A 98 -0.24 13.90 -3.83
CA LEU A 98 1.06 14.23 -4.41
C LEU A 98 0.91 15.37 -5.42
N HIS A 99 2.03 16.01 -5.72
CA HIS A 99 2.06 16.95 -6.84
C HIS A 99 2.28 16.19 -8.16
N ARG A 100 1.67 16.63 -9.26
CA ARG A 100 1.71 15.95 -10.57
C ARG A 100 3.14 15.69 -11.08
N TRP A 101 4.05 16.66 -10.86
CA TRP A 101 5.48 16.54 -11.19
C TRP A 101 6.10 15.20 -10.75
N PHE A 102 5.67 14.64 -9.62
CA PHE A 102 6.19 13.37 -9.11
C PHE A 102 5.90 12.23 -10.08
N VAL A 103 4.65 12.15 -10.56
CA VAL A 103 4.22 11.12 -11.50
C VAL A 103 4.91 11.31 -12.84
N ASP A 104 5.03 12.55 -13.32
CA ASP A 104 5.68 12.85 -14.59
C ASP A 104 7.17 12.44 -14.54
N LYS A 105 7.86 12.75 -13.44
CA LYS A 105 9.25 12.36 -13.20
C LYS A 105 9.40 10.85 -13.06
N ALA A 106 8.51 10.17 -12.34
CA ALA A 106 8.56 8.72 -12.20
C ALA A 106 8.35 8.02 -13.55
N ARG A 107 7.41 8.50 -14.37
CA ARG A 107 7.15 7.97 -15.72
C ARG A 107 8.29 8.23 -16.68
N SER A 108 8.95 9.40 -16.61
CA SER A 108 10.10 9.72 -17.46
C SER A 108 11.31 8.80 -17.22
N GLN A 109 11.35 8.12 -16.06
CA GLN A 109 12.38 7.12 -15.75
C GLN A 109 12.07 5.73 -16.31
N GLY A 110 10.91 5.56 -16.94
CA GLY A 110 10.46 4.33 -17.57
C GLY A 110 9.85 3.33 -16.60
N PHE A 111 9.45 2.20 -17.18
CA PHE A 111 8.68 1.15 -16.51
C PHE A 111 9.46 -0.16 -16.41
N MET A 112 9.16 -0.97 -15.40
CA MET A 112 9.67 -2.33 -15.29
C MET A 112 8.93 -3.22 -16.28
N ASP A 113 9.69 -3.97 -17.08
CA ASP A 113 9.17 -4.93 -18.08
C ASP A 113 8.12 -4.33 -19.03
N GLY A 114 8.20 -3.02 -19.30
CA GLY A 114 7.23 -2.30 -20.14
C GLY A 114 5.83 -2.12 -19.53
N ASN A 115 5.63 -2.46 -18.25
CA ASN A 115 4.33 -2.34 -17.59
C ASN A 115 4.13 -0.94 -16.99
N GLU A 116 3.25 -0.13 -17.57
CA GLU A 116 2.97 1.24 -17.12
C GLU A 116 2.50 1.37 -15.66
N ASN A 117 2.04 0.28 -15.06
CA ASN A 117 1.66 0.24 -13.64
C ASN A 117 2.83 -0.05 -12.70
N ARG A 118 4.06 -0.21 -13.22
CA ARG A 118 5.26 -0.55 -12.46
C ARG A 118 6.40 0.40 -12.82
N GLY A 119 6.55 1.46 -12.04
CA GLY A 119 7.71 2.36 -12.17
C GLY A 119 9.04 1.64 -11.89
N ARG A 120 10.12 2.07 -12.55
CA ARG A 120 11.47 1.53 -12.30
C ARG A 120 12.07 1.91 -10.95
N LYS A 121 11.62 3.03 -10.38
CA LYS A 121 12.11 3.53 -9.09
C LYS A 121 10.98 3.64 -8.08
N THR A 122 11.35 3.54 -6.81
CA THR A 122 10.44 3.79 -5.70
C THR A 122 10.15 5.30 -5.60
N ALA A 123 9.03 5.66 -4.99
CA ALA A 123 8.68 7.06 -4.80
C ALA A 123 9.76 7.85 -4.05
N GLY A 124 10.28 7.26 -2.97
CA GLY A 124 11.37 7.88 -2.21
C GLY A 124 12.62 8.15 -3.03
N ALA A 125 13.01 7.23 -3.93
CA ALA A 125 14.14 7.44 -4.82
C ALA A 125 13.88 8.58 -5.82
N VAL A 126 12.67 8.67 -6.38
CA VAL A 126 12.28 9.78 -7.28
C VAL A 126 12.37 11.13 -6.56
N VAL A 127 11.89 11.21 -5.32
CA VAL A 127 11.93 12.46 -4.52
C VAL A 127 13.37 12.82 -4.16
N ALA A 128 14.17 11.87 -3.68
CA ALA A 128 15.57 12.10 -3.28
C ALA A 128 16.47 12.52 -4.45
N GLU A 129 16.18 12.05 -5.67
CA GLU A 129 16.89 12.50 -6.88
C GLU A 129 16.46 13.89 -7.34
N THR A 130 15.27 14.35 -6.92
CA THR A 130 14.72 15.64 -7.34
C THR A 130 15.08 16.76 -6.37
N PHE A 131 15.18 16.45 -5.07
CA PHE A 131 15.49 17.43 -4.04
C PHE A 131 16.70 16.99 -3.22
N GLU A 132 17.72 17.84 -3.19
CA GLU A 132 18.91 17.62 -2.39
C GLU A 132 18.59 17.54 -0.88
N GLY A 133 19.22 16.61 -0.18
CA GLY A 133 19.07 16.44 1.27
C GLY A 133 17.87 15.60 1.73
N VAL A 134 17.04 15.09 0.80
CA VAL A 134 15.89 14.24 1.14
C VAL A 134 16.31 12.80 1.42
N ASP A 135 15.88 12.25 2.57
CA ASP A 135 16.03 10.82 2.86
C ASP A 135 14.94 10.02 2.12
N PRO A 136 15.27 9.14 1.17
CA PRO A 136 14.28 8.37 0.41
C PRO A 136 13.42 7.46 1.29
N ARG A 137 13.82 7.18 2.54
CA ARG A 137 13.03 6.41 3.50
C ARG A 137 12.02 7.26 4.27
N LYS A 138 12.24 8.57 4.35
CA LYS A 138 11.41 9.54 5.09
C LYS A 138 10.71 10.54 4.19
N TRP A 139 10.73 10.29 2.87
CA TRP A 139 10.17 11.18 1.87
C TRP A 139 8.72 11.58 2.17
N HIS A 140 7.89 10.71 2.78
CA HIS A 140 6.54 11.08 3.24
C HIS A 140 6.55 12.23 4.22
N LYS A 141 7.35 12.13 5.28
CA LYS A 141 7.44 13.17 6.31
C LYS A 141 7.89 14.49 5.72
N GLU A 142 8.81 14.45 4.77
CA GLU A 142 9.35 15.64 4.11
C GLU A 142 8.38 16.21 3.06
N ALA A 143 7.59 15.35 2.41
CA ALA A 143 6.61 15.72 1.40
C ALA A 143 5.30 16.26 1.98
N CYS A 144 4.79 15.62 3.03
CA CYS A 144 3.46 15.84 3.59
C CYS A 144 3.43 16.19 5.08
N GLY A 145 4.59 16.32 5.74
CA GLY A 145 4.68 16.63 7.17
C GLY A 145 4.34 15.47 8.10
N LYS A 146 3.85 14.34 7.56
CA LYS A 146 3.40 13.17 8.34
C LYS A 146 4.24 11.94 8.04
N ASP A 147 4.63 11.20 9.08
CA ASP A 147 5.38 9.96 8.91
C ASP A 147 4.49 8.87 8.31
N ARG A 148 5.06 8.04 7.43
CA ARG A 148 4.34 6.91 6.84
C ARG A 148 3.81 5.95 7.92
N ARG A 149 4.54 5.76 9.01
CA ARG A 149 4.09 4.90 10.13
C ARG A 149 2.83 5.42 10.79
N GLU A 150 2.68 6.73 10.92
CA GLU A 150 1.47 7.33 11.49
C GLU A 150 0.27 7.11 10.56
N ILE A 151 0.45 7.32 9.25
CA ILE A 151 -0.61 7.08 8.24
C ILE A 151 -1.07 5.62 8.25
N LEU A 152 -0.12 4.68 8.36
CA LEU A 152 -0.43 3.25 8.42
C LEU A 152 -1.04 2.84 9.76
N GLY A 153 -0.58 3.46 10.86
CA GLY A 153 -1.11 3.26 12.21
C GLY A 153 -2.60 3.61 12.30
N ASP A 154 -2.98 4.80 11.84
CA ASP A 154 -4.38 5.25 11.82
C ASP A 154 -5.29 4.27 11.04
N ALA A 155 -4.77 3.70 9.95
CA ALA A 155 -5.50 2.73 9.15
C ALA A 155 -5.70 1.40 9.90
N MET A 156 -4.65 0.95 10.60
CA MET A 156 -4.67 -0.30 11.36
C MET A 156 -5.65 -0.28 12.53
N GLU A 157 -5.95 0.89 13.12
CA GLU A 157 -6.99 0.99 14.17
C GLU A 157 -8.37 0.51 13.69
N ASN A 158 -8.62 0.58 12.38
CA ASN A 158 -9.86 0.14 11.77
C ASN A 158 -9.81 -1.30 11.22
N LEU A 159 -8.67 -1.98 11.35
CA LEU A 159 -8.49 -3.34 10.84
C LEU A 159 -9.00 -4.35 11.86
N SER A 160 -10.14 -4.97 11.57
CA SER A 160 -10.60 -6.13 12.34
C SER A 160 -9.72 -7.35 12.07
N ILE A 161 -9.26 -8.03 13.11
CA ILE A 161 -8.51 -9.28 12.95
C ILE A 161 -9.51 -10.40 12.60
N PRO A 162 -9.29 -11.14 11.49
CA PRO A 162 -10.25 -12.11 10.96
C PRO A 162 -10.19 -13.52 11.56
#